data_AF-A0A315QY24-F1
#
_entry.id   AF-A0A315QY24-F1
#
_cell.length_a   1.000
_cell.length_b   1.000
_cell.length_c   1.000
_cell.angle_alpha   90.00
_cell.angle_beta   90.00
_cell.angle_gamma   90.00
#
_symmetry.space_group_name_H-M   'P 1'
#
loop_
_entity.id
_entity.type
_entity.pdbx_description
1 polymer ?
#
loop_
_entity_poly.entity_id
_entity_poly.type
_entity_poly.pdbx_seq_one_letter_code
_entity_poly.pdbx_strand_id
1 'polypeptide(L)'
;MDDLSFEEFETEYKYLKAVMEGGIESRPDNVLFYATSNRRHLVREKWQDRESEVHENDILNEKLSLSERFGLTLMFSNPSQADYLKIVKKLAAQAELKLKNSELEKRALQWSRWNNGRSGRTARQFIDQLKKEMHWQNN
;
A
#
# COMPACT_ATOMS: atom_id res chain seq x y z
N MET A 1 -12.71 -14.34 -6.11
CA MET A 1 -13.06 -12.92 -6.35
C MET A 1 -11.89 -12.17 -5.76
N ASP A 2 -10.97 -11.73 -6.62
CA ASP A 2 -9.57 -11.55 -6.21
C ASP A 2 -9.15 -10.07 -6.21
N ASP A 3 -9.85 -9.22 -6.97
CA ASP A 3 -9.71 -7.77 -6.96
C ASP A 3 -11.07 -7.11 -6.74
N LEU A 4 -11.08 -6.02 -5.98
CA LEU A 4 -12.24 -5.20 -5.71
C LEU A 4 -11.95 -3.79 -6.22
N SER A 5 -12.83 -3.25 -7.04
CA SER A 5 -12.83 -1.83 -7.33
C SER A 5 -14.13 -1.21 -6.84
N PHE A 6 -14.02 0.08 -6.54
CA PHE A 6 -15.08 0.90 -5.97
C PHE A 6 -15.50 1.97 -6.96
N GLU A 7 -15.32 1.71 -8.26
CA GLU A 7 -15.79 2.58 -9.33
C GLU A 7 -17.33 2.58 -9.39
N GLU A 8 -17.90 3.56 -10.09
CA GLU A 8 -19.33 3.86 -10.05
C GLU A 8 -20.21 2.73 -10.61
N PHE A 9 -19.68 1.99 -11.59
CA PHE A 9 -20.40 0.94 -12.31
C PHE A 9 -20.13 -0.48 -11.79
N GLU A 10 -19.24 -0.66 -10.82
CA GLU A 10 -18.94 -1.97 -10.26
C GLU A 10 -19.92 -2.36 -9.16
N THR A 11 -20.46 -3.57 -9.22
CA THR A 11 -21.43 -4.11 -8.24
C THR A 11 -20.84 -5.21 -7.37
N GLU A 12 -19.61 -5.62 -7.69
CA GLU A 12 -18.81 -6.65 -7.03
C GLU A 12 -18.70 -6.44 -5.50
N TYR A 13 -18.58 -5.19 -5.04
CA TYR A 13 -18.49 -4.87 -3.62
C TYR A 13 -19.76 -5.23 -2.82
N LYS A 14 -20.95 -5.32 -3.48
CA LYS A 14 -22.21 -5.68 -2.82
C LYS A 14 -22.22 -7.14 -2.37
N TYR A 15 -21.60 -8.02 -3.14
CA TYR A 15 -21.43 -9.42 -2.75
C TYR A 15 -20.55 -9.55 -1.50
N LEU A 16 -19.41 -8.85 -1.47
CA LEU A 16 -18.53 -8.83 -0.31
C LEU A 16 -19.24 -8.30 0.94
N LYS A 17 -20.01 -7.22 0.79
CA LYS A 17 -20.84 -6.68 1.87
C LYS A 17 -21.79 -7.72 2.45
N ALA A 18 -22.52 -8.45 1.61
CA ALA A 18 -23.45 -9.48 2.05
C ALA A 18 -22.75 -10.65 2.77
N VAL A 19 -21.56 -11.05 2.30
CA VAL A 19 -20.72 -12.07 2.97
C VAL A 19 -20.23 -11.57 4.34
N MET A 20 -19.83 -10.30 4.45
CA MET A 20 -19.39 -9.70 5.71
C MET A 20 -20.54 -9.51 6.71
N GLU A 21 -21.77 -9.26 6.24
CA GLU A 21 -22.99 -9.15 7.04
C GLU A 21 -23.53 -10.52 7.49
N GLY A 22 -23.08 -11.62 6.88
CA GLY A 22 -23.52 -12.98 7.21
C GLY A 22 -24.96 -13.30 6.80
N GLY A 23 -25.52 -12.56 5.84
CA GLY A 23 -26.92 -12.65 5.46
C GLY A 23 -27.26 -13.76 4.44
N ILE A 24 -26.28 -14.32 3.73
CA ILE A 24 -26.51 -15.25 2.62
C ILE A 24 -26.08 -16.68 2.96
N GLU A 25 -25.00 -16.87 3.73
CA GLU A 25 -24.49 -18.18 4.15
C GLU A 25 -23.86 -18.09 5.55
N SER A 26 -23.71 -19.23 6.25
CA SER A 26 -23.01 -19.27 7.54
C SER A 26 -21.57 -18.76 7.35
N ARG A 27 -21.19 -17.73 8.10
CA ARG A 27 -19.82 -17.21 8.09
C ARG A 27 -18.85 -18.34 8.46
N PRO A 28 -17.86 -18.68 7.62
CA PRO A 28 -16.97 -19.80 7.93
C PRO A 28 -16.11 -19.45 9.15
N ASP A 29 -15.80 -20.46 9.97
CA ASP A 29 -15.21 -20.26 11.31
C ASP A 29 -13.88 -19.50 11.31
N ASN A 30 -13.11 -19.55 10.21
CA ASN A 30 -11.72 -19.08 10.14
C ASN A 30 -11.40 -18.29 8.85
N VAL A 31 -12.14 -17.23 8.54
CA VAL A 31 -11.86 -16.38 7.36
C VAL A 31 -11.31 -15.01 7.76
N LEU A 32 -10.18 -14.65 7.17
CA LEU A 32 -9.58 -13.32 7.26
C LEU A 32 -9.82 -12.55 5.96
N PHE A 33 -10.51 -11.42 6.05
CA PHE A 33 -10.64 -10.46 4.97
C PHE A 33 -9.57 -9.37 5.11
N TYR A 34 -8.78 -9.14 4.07
CA TYR A 34 -7.92 -7.97 3.96
C TYR A 34 -8.09 -7.35 2.57
N ALA A 35 -8.00 -6.03 2.51
CA ALA A 35 -8.02 -5.26 1.28
C ALA A 35 -6.87 -4.25 1.33
N THR A 36 -6.23 -4.01 0.19
CA THR A 36 -5.19 -2.99 0.07
C THR A 36 -5.70 -1.83 -0.79
N SER A 37 -5.49 -0.60 -0.34
CA SER A 37 -5.82 0.60 -1.10
C SER A 37 -4.56 1.44 -1.33
N ASN A 38 -4.41 1.98 -2.54
CA ASN A 38 -3.43 3.01 -2.83
C ASN A 38 -3.86 4.40 -2.30
N ARG A 39 -5.00 4.50 -1.61
CA ARG A 39 -5.58 5.72 -1.06
C ARG A 39 -5.84 5.55 0.44
N ARG A 40 -5.87 6.68 1.16
CA ARG A 40 -6.12 6.74 2.62
C ARG A 40 -7.46 6.15 3.03
N HIS A 41 -8.46 6.28 2.16
CA HIS A 41 -9.78 5.68 2.29
C HIS A 41 -10.00 4.75 1.09
N LEU A 42 -10.72 3.64 1.28
CA LEU A 42 -11.12 2.73 0.20
C LEU A 42 -12.03 3.44 -0.82
N VAL A 43 -12.77 4.45 -0.37
CA VAL A 43 -13.76 5.20 -1.15
C VAL A 43 -13.36 6.68 -1.20
N ARG A 44 -13.63 7.34 -2.33
CA ARG A 44 -13.35 8.77 -2.53
C ARG A 44 -14.58 9.59 -2.15
N GLU A 45 -14.41 10.59 -1.27
CA GLU A 45 -15.34 11.71 -1.15
C GLU A 45 -14.92 12.80 -2.14
N LYS A 46 -15.67 13.00 -3.24
CA LYS A 46 -15.51 14.22 -4.05
C LYS A 46 -16.46 15.28 -3.53
N TRP A 47 -15.97 16.50 -3.44
CA TRP A 47 -16.77 17.65 -3.01
C TRP A 47 -17.82 18.06 -4.07
N GLN A 48 -17.66 17.65 -5.33
CA GLN A 48 -18.63 17.84 -6.42
C GLN A 48 -19.82 16.87 -6.38
N ASP A 49 -19.69 15.69 -5.76
CA ASP A 49 -20.76 14.68 -5.65
C ASP A 49 -21.84 15.08 -4.59
N ARG A 50 -21.72 16.29 -4.03
CA ARG A 50 -22.73 16.86 -3.11
C ARG A 50 -23.77 17.74 -3.81
N GLU A 51 -23.57 18.08 -5.08
CA GLU A 51 -24.50 18.94 -5.84
C GLU A 51 -25.40 18.14 -6.81
N SER A 52 -25.06 16.90 -7.14
CA SER A 52 -25.78 16.06 -8.09
C SER A 52 -26.49 14.92 -7.35
N GLU A 53 -27.79 14.76 -7.64
CA GLU A 53 -28.70 13.64 -7.32
C GLU A 53 -28.51 12.82 -6.01
N VAL A 54 -29.60 12.69 -5.25
CA VAL A 54 -29.72 11.84 -4.03
C VAL A 54 -29.10 10.43 -4.21
N HIS A 55 -29.18 9.88 -5.44
CA HIS A 55 -28.60 8.58 -5.79
C HIS A 55 -27.07 8.49 -5.67
N GLU A 56 -26.31 9.54 -5.99
CA GLU A 56 -24.84 9.51 -5.85
C GLU A 56 -24.42 9.44 -4.37
N ASN A 57 -25.13 10.16 -3.52
CA ASN A 57 -24.89 10.16 -2.07
C ASN A 57 -25.24 8.81 -1.44
N ASP A 58 -26.30 8.15 -1.91
CA ASP A 58 -26.65 6.80 -1.46
C ASP A 58 -25.57 5.77 -1.83
N ILE A 59 -25.03 5.83 -3.05
CA ILE A 59 -23.93 4.97 -3.50
C ILE A 59 -22.67 5.20 -2.66
N LEU A 60 -22.36 6.46 -2.35
CA LEU A 60 -21.19 6.82 -1.56
C LEU A 60 -21.33 6.33 -0.10
N ASN A 61 -22.49 6.52 0.52
CA ASN A 61 -22.81 6.00 1.84
C ASN A 61 -22.75 4.45 1.87
N GLU A 62 -23.22 3.80 0.82
CA GLU A 62 -23.15 2.33 0.70
C GLU A 62 -21.69 1.85 0.64
N LYS A 63 -20.83 2.51 -0.12
CA LYS A 63 -19.40 2.19 -0.20
C LYS A 63 -18.66 2.48 1.11
N LEU A 64 -18.95 3.60 1.78
CA LEU A 64 -18.39 3.92 3.11
C LEU A 64 -18.76 2.85 4.14
N SER A 65 -20.02 2.39 4.13
CA SER A 65 -20.48 1.32 5.03
C SER A 65 -19.70 0.02 4.88
N LEU A 66 -19.14 -0.26 3.69
CA LEU A 66 -18.28 -1.42 3.49
C LEU A 66 -16.89 -1.19 4.08
N SER A 67 -16.31 0.01 3.87
CA SER A 67 -15.01 0.39 4.43
C SER A 67 -15.00 0.32 5.96
N GLU A 68 -16.09 0.72 6.62
CA GLU A 68 -16.21 0.68 8.09
C GLU A 68 -16.21 -0.74 8.67
N ARG A 69 -16.51 -1.77 7.86
CA ARG A 69 -16.47 -3.17 8.32
C ARG A 69 -15.06 -3.75 8.42
N PHE A 70 -14.06 -3.06 7.88
CA PHE A 70 -12.67 -3.39 8.14
C PHE A 70 -12.26 -2.81 9.50
N GLY A 71 -12.38 -3.64 10.54
CA GLY A 71 -12.12 -3.22 11.93
C GLY A 71 -10.66 -2.87 12.25
N LEU A 72 -9.72 -3.18 11.35
CA LEU A 72 -8.31 -2.81 11.47
C LEU A 72 -7.84 -2.17 10.17
N THR A 73 -7.42 -0.91 10.25
CA THR A 73 -6.83 -0.18 9.13
C THR A 73 -5.35 0.07 9.39
N LEU A 74 -4.49 -0.47 8.53
CA LEU A 74 -3.05 -0.26 8.58
C LEU A 74 -2.64 0.80 7.55
N MET A 75 -2.11 1.92 8.03
CA MET A 75 -1.58 2.99 7.17
C MET A 75 -0.07 2.90 7.04
N PHE A 76 0.43 2.93 5.80
CA PHE A 76 1.86 3.03 5.51
C PHE A 76 2.22 4.48 5.21
N SER A 77 2.89 5.13 6.15
CA SER A 77 3.44 6.47 5.95
C SER A 77 4.86 6.40 5.37
N ASN A 78 5.30 7.51 4.77
CA ASN A 78 6.69 7.61 4.34
C ASN A 78 7.62 7.52 5.57
N PRO A 79 8.60 6.60 5.57
CA PRO A 79 9.53 6.47 6.68
C PRO A 79 10.32 7.77 6.91
N SER A 80 10.66 8.01 8.18
CA SER A 80 11.64 9.02 8.53
C SER A 80 12.98 8.73 7.85
N GLN A 81 13.90 9.70 7.80
CA GLN A 81 15.25 9.43 7.29
C GLN A 81 15.93 8.27 8.03
N ALA A 82 15.79 8.25 9.36
CA ALA A 82 16.38 7.23 10.20
C ALA A 82 15.80 5.85 9.88
N ASP A 83 14.48 5.74 9.73
CA ASP A 83 13.83 4.45 9.44
C ASP A 83 14.12 3.98 8.01
N TYR A 84 14.18 4.91 7.05
CA TYR A 84 14.61 4.60 5.69
C TYR A 84 16.05 4.03 5.68
N LEU A 85 16.97 4.65 6.41
CA LEU A 85 18.35 4.16 6.51
C LEU A 85 18.44 2.81 7.24
N LYS A 86 17.60 2.56 8.26
CA LYS A 86 17.49 1.22 8.88
C LYS A 86 17.04 0.16 7.88
N ILE A 87 16.04 0.47 7.06
CA ILE A 87 15.56 -0.44 5.99
C ILE A 87 16.70 -0.74 5.01
N VAL A 88 17.39 0.29 4.53
CA VAL A 88 18.53 0.15 3.61
C VAL A 88 19.62 -0.74 4.21
N LYS A 89 20.04 -0.50 5.45
CA LYS A 89 21.06 -1.31 6.12
C LYS A 89 20.66 -2.77 6.23
N LYS A 90 19.40 -3.04 6.61
CA LYS A 90 18.88 -4.41 6.71
C LYS A 90 18.87 -5.12 5.36
N LEU A 91 18.42 -4.44 4.31
CA LEU A 91 18.41 -4.98 2.94
C LEU A 91 19.83 -5.20 2.39
N ALA A 92 20.77 -4.28 2.67
CA ALA A 92 22.17 -4.44 2.29
C ALA A 92 22.83 -5.64 2.97
N ALA A 93 22.56 -5.83 4.27
CA ALA A 93 23.03 -7.00 5.02
C ALA A 93 22.44 -8.31 4.47
N GLN A 94 21.14 -8.34 4.14
CA GLN A 94 20.49 -9.49 3.50
C GLN A 94 21.04 -9.79 2.10
N ALA A 95 21.55 -8.78 1.41
CA ALA A 95 22.19 -8.90 0.10
C ALA A 95 23.71 -9.14 0.19
N GLU A 96 24.27 -9.28 1.39
CA GLU A 96 25.70 -9.48 1.67
C GLU A 96 26.62 -8.42 1.02
N LEU A 97 26.11 -7.20 0.85
CA LEU A 97 26.84 -6.10 0.24
C LEU A 97 27.92 -5.57 1.19
N LYS A 98 29.19 -5.68 0.79
CA LYS A 98 30.34 -5.20 1.56
C LYS A 98 30.62 -3.71 1.26
N LEU A 99 29.78 -2.83 1.80
CA LEU A 99 29.95 -1.37 1.77
C LEU A 99 30.12 -0.82 3.18
N LYS A 100 30.92 0.24 3.34
CA LYS A 100 30.95 1.00 4.60
C LYS A 100 29.58 1.64 4.86
N ASN A 101 29.10 1.57 6.09
CA ASN A 101 27.79 2.11 6.47
C ASN A 101 27.63 3.60 6.11
N SER A 102 28.66 4.42 6.32
CA SER A 102 28.62 5.85 5.97
C SER A 102 28.41 6.08 4.47
N GLU A 103 29.05 5.27 3.63
CA GLU A 103 28.91 5.35 2.18
C GLU A 103 27.54 4.84 1.72
N LEU A 104 27.08 3.74 2.29
CA LEU A 104 25.75 3.19 2.03
C LEU A 104 24.65 4.21 2.33
N GLU A 105 24.73 4.85 3.50
CA GLU A 105 23.76 5.88 3.91
C GLU A 105 23.77 7.08 2.96
N LYS A 106 24.95 7.62 2.65
CA LYS A 106 25.09 8.77 1.76
C LYS A 106 24.48 8.49 0.37
N ARG A 107 24.84 7.34 -0.22
CA ARG A 107 24.32 6.92 -1.53
C ARG A 107 22.82 6.65 -1.50
N ALA A 108 22.30 6.04 -0.44
CA ALA A 108 20.88 5.78 -0.27
C ALA A 108 20.06 7.07 -0.16
N LEU A 109 20.57 8.08 0.55
CA LEU A 109 19.91 9.38 0.66
C LEU A 109 19.89 10.10 -0.68
N GLN A 110 21.01 10.08 -1.42
CA GLN A 110 21.07 10.63 -2.77
C GLN A 110 20.08 9.92 -3.70
N TRP A 111 20.05 8.59 -3.68
CA TRP A 111 19.10 7.80 -4.46
C TRP A 111 17.64 8.18 -4.16
N SER A 112 17.29 8.35 -2.89
CA SER A 112 15.91 8.70 -2.49
C SER A 112 15.45 10.06 -2.99
N ARG A 113 16.39 11.02 -3.19
CA ARG A 113 16.06 12.35 -3.76
C ARG A 113 15.71 12.27 -5.23
N TRP A 114 16.26 11.29 -5.94
CA TRP A 114 16.01 11.09 -7.37
C TRP A 114 14.87 10.09 -7.65
N ASN A 115 14.45 9.31 -6.66
CA ASN A 115 13.48 8.22 -6.83
C ASN A 115 12.32 8.32 -5.83
N ASN A 116 11.24 9.01 -6.19
CA ASN A 116 9.95 9.09 -5.46
C ASN A 116 10.02 9.16 -3.92
N GLY A 117 11.09 9.74 -3.37
CA GLY A 117 11.29 9.89 -1.93
C GLY A 117 11.68 8.61 -1.19
N ARG A 118 11.52 8.66 0.14
CA ARG A 118 11.90 7.57 1.04
C ARG A 118 10.75 6.58 1.14
N SER A 119 10.97 5.34 0.71
CA SER A 119 10.02 4.24 0.86
C SER A 119 10.77 2.91 0.90
N GLY A 120 10.09 1.83 1.34
CA GLY A 120 10.64 0.48 1.25
C GLY A 120 10.94 0.06 -0.19
N ARG A 121 10.08 0.47 -1.15
CA ARG A 121 10.29 0.22 -2.58
C ARG A 121 11.56 0.91 -3.08
N THR A 122 11.73 2.20 -2.78
CA THR A 122 12.91 2.98 -3.16
C THR A 122 14.18 2.36 -2.57
N ALA A 123 14.14 1.92 -1.30
CA ALA A 123 15.26 1.25 -0.66
C ALA A 123 15.63 -0.07 -1.36
N ARG A 124 14.63 -0.89 -1.74
CA ARG A 124 14.87 -2.14 -2.47
C ARG A 124 15.52 -1.89 -3.84
N GLN A 125 14.96 -0.95 -4.61
CA GLN A 125 15.50 -0.57 -5.92
C GLN A 125 16.96 -0.08 -5.82
N PHE A 126 17.28 0.70 -4.79
CA PHE A 126 18.65 1.12 -4.51
C PHE A 126 19.59 -0.07 -4.29
N ILE A 127 19.19 -1.03 -3.45
CA ILE A 127 20.00 -2.22 -3.18
C ILE A 127 20.16 -3.08 -4.44
N ASP A 128 19.12 -3.24 -5.24
CA ASP A 128 19.19 -3.98 -6.50
C ASP A 128 20.14 -3.32 -7.51
N GLN A 129 20.15 -1.99 -7.57
CA GLN A 129 21.09 -1.23 -8.38
C GLN A 129 22.53 -1.42 -7.88
N LEU A 130 22.77 -1.32 -6.56
CA LEU A 130 24.10 -1.56 -5.99
C LEU A 130 24.61 -2.98 -6.26
N LYS A 131 23.74 -4.00 -6.13
CA LYS A 131 24.09 -5.39 -6.44
C LYS A 131 24.55 -5.52 -7.89
N LYS A 132 23.83 -4.90 -8.83
CA LYS A 132 24.21 -4.91 -10.25
C LYS A 132 25.58 -4.27 -10.44
N GLU A 133 25.77 -3.04 -9.95
CA GLU A 133 27.05 -2.32 -10.08
C GLU A 133 28.25 -3.13 -9.57
N MET A 134 28.12 -3.78 -8.41
CA MET A 134 29.18 -4.62 -7.86
C MET A 134 29.43 -5.90 -8.67
N HIS A 135 28.38 -6.50 -9.23
CA HIS A 135 28.53 -7.64 -10.13
C HIS A 135 29.32 -7.25 -11.39
N TRP A 136 29.05 -6.07 -11.96
CA TRP A 136 29.78 -5.58 -13.14
C TRP A 136 31.22 -5.15 -12.84
N GLN A 137 31.56 -4.81 -11.60
CA GLN A 137 32.93 -4.47 -11.19
C GLN A 137 33.82 -5.70 -10.95
N ASN A 138 33.22 -6.86 -10.68
CA ASN A 138 33.93 -8.11 -10.40
C ASN A 138 34.09 -9.03 -11.63
N ASN A 139 33.53 -8.64 -12.78
CA ASN A 139 33.70 -9.27 -14.09
C ASN A 139 34.60 -8.41 -14.98
#